data_AF-A0A195FL04-F1
#
_entry.id   AF-A0A195FL04-F1
#
_cell.length_a   1.000
_cell.length_b   1.000
_cell.length_c   1.000
_cell.angle_alpha   90.00
_cell.angle_beta   90.00
_cell.angle_gamma   90.00
#
_symmetry.space_group_name_H-M   'P 1'
#
loop_
_entity.id
_entity.type
_entity.pdbx_description
1 polymer ?
#
loop_
_entity_poly.entity_id
_entity_poly.type
_entity_poly.pdbx_seq_one_letter_code
_entity_poly.pdbx_strand_id
1 'polypeptide(L)'
;MLDLFAPIKCLLRKESVRVDNVVFRLHSRITVLLLLVCTILVTAKQYIGEPISCMTDASIDKDPVNAYCWIYSTFTVSRHLKGIPGRGVASAGVGQALPGDEARHHRYYQWVCFVLGLQAISFYVPRALWGIWERGIISLLSRDLASPFLRDVWTEERKQQLVEYFTKTNLHGHNFYAMRFFVCELLNFLNSIGQISLLDIFLEGQFRRYGPMVSAFLAEESPHERIDPMARLFPKVTKCTIHTFGPAGSVQTHDALCVLPLNVVNEKIFVVLWFWLVFLAGVGCLAVIYRIIVFSQPWARVYLLRGAVRRLEKSQAERVVRVFHFGDWFLLHQLAQNVNPIVYMELVNEIAKAFTTKSFADFI
;
A
#
# COMPACT_ATOMS: atom_id res chain seq x y z
N MET A 1 18.82 -13.80 -15.52
CA MET A 1 17.35 -13.79 -15.29
C MET A 1 16.96 -13.84 -13.82
N LEU A 2 17.65 -14.57 -12.93
CA LEU A 2 17.33 -14.61 -11.49
C LEU A 2 17.58 -13.28 -10.74
N ASP A 3 18.49 -12.43 -11.25
CA ASP A 3 18.79 -11.14 -10.61
C ASP A 3 17.67 -10.10 -10.74
N LEU A 4 16.81 -10.20 -11.77
CA LEU A 4 15.65 -9.31 -11.94
C LEU A 4 14.63 -9.49 -10.81
N PHE A 5 14.56 -10.69 -10.24
CA PHE A 5 13.66 -11.03 -9.13
C PHE A 5 14.32 -10.91 -7.75
N ALA A 6 15.60 -10.53 -7.68
CA ALA A 6 16.29 -10.35 -6.40
C ALA A 6 15.58 -9.36 -5.44
N PRO A 7 15.01 -8.22 -5.90
CA PRO A 7 14.24 -7.33 -5.04
C PRO A 7 12.98 -8.00 -4.47
N ILE A 8 12.29 -8.82 -5.28
CA ILE A 8 11.09 -9.56 -4.88
C ILE A 8 11.46 -10.66 -3.87
N LYS A 9 12.57 -11.36 -4.08
CA LYS A 9 13.09 -12.36 -3.15
C LYS A 9 13.45 -11.74 -1.80
N CYS A 10 13.98 -10.51 -1.78
CA CYS A 10 14.26 -9.78 -0.55
C CYS A 10 12.96 -9.48 0.23
N LEU A 11 11.91 -9.01 -0.46
CA LEU A 11 10.60 -8.73 0.15
C LEU A 11 9.90 -9.98 0.70
N LEU A 12 10.11 -11.14 0.08
CA LEU A 12 9.54 -12.43 0.50
C LEU A 12 10.32 -13.12 1.61
N ARG A 13 11.55 -12.67 1.93
CA ARG A 13 12.38 -13.29 2.97
C ARG A 13 11.75 -13.05 4.34
N LYS A 14 11.58 -14.13 5.11
CA LYS A 14 11.15 -14.05 6.51
C LYS A 14 12.27 -13.38 7.32
N GLU A 15 11.98 -12.20 7.89
CA GLU A 15 12.87 -11.54 8.83
C GLU A 15 12.99 -12.39 10.11
N SER A 16 14.22 -12.56 10.60
CA SER A 16 14.53 -13.30 11.84
C SER A 16 14.06 -12.55 13.09
N VAL A 17 14.00 -11.22 13.01
CA VAL A 17 13.57 -10.32 14.09
C VAL A 17 12.35 -9.53 13.61
N ARG A 18 11.28 -9.54 14.41
CA ARG A 18 10.03 -8.81 14.17
C ARG A 18 10.10 -7.43 14.80
N VAL A 19 10.49 -6.46 14.00
CA VAL A 19 10.51 -5.05 14.39
C VAL A 19 9.27 -4.29 13.87
N ASP A 20 8.44 -4.94 13.05
CA ASP A 20 7.33 -4.33 12.35
C ASP A 20 5.96 -4.94 12.71
N ASN A 21 4.92 -4.12 12.66
CA ASN A 21 3.55 -4.56 12.92
C ASN A 21 2.93 -5.22 11.67
N VAL A 22 1.78 -5.90 11.86
CA VAL A 22 1.01 -6.48 10.75
C VAL A 22 0.67 -5.41 9.69
N VAL A 23 0.31 -4.20 10.11
CA VAL A 23 0.00 -3.08 9.22
C VAL A 23 1.20 -2.69 8.36
N PHE A 24 2.40 -2.57 8.95
CA PHE A 24 3.61 -2.31 8.18
C PHE A 24 3.85 -3.39 7.12
N ARG A 25 3.63 -4.67 7.43
CA ARG A 25 3.77 -5.77 6.47
C ARG A 25 2.72 -5.72 5.35
N LEU A 26 1.49 -5.32 5.65
CA LEU A 26 0.46 -5.09 4.62
C LEU A 26 0.89 -3.99 3.63
N HIS A 27 1.37 -2.85 4.12
CA HIS A 27 1.81 -1.74 3.28
C HIS A 27 3.12 -2.05 2.53
N SER A 28 4.17 -2.45 3.24
CA SER A 28 5.53 -2.54 2.66
C SER A 28 5.84 -3.85 1.94
N ARG A 29 5.15 -4.96 2.26
CA ARG A 29 5.39 -6.24 1.59
C ARG A 29 4.27 -6.60 0.64
N ILE A 30 3.05 -6.71 1.14
CA ILE A 30 1.92 -7.20 0.32
C ILE A 30 1.56 -6.17 -0.75
N THR A 31 1.41 -4.90 -0.39
CA THR A 31 1.05 -3.85 -1.36
C THR A 31 2.16 -3.57 -2.35
N VAL A 32 3.42 -3.53 -1.90
CA VAL A 32 4.57 -3.38 -2.81
C VAL A 32 4.64 -4.55 -3.79
N LEU A 33 4.46 -5.80 -3.32
CA LEU A 33 4.44 -6.97 -4.20
C LEU A 33 3.29 -6.90 -5.22
N LEU A 34 2.08 -6.57 -4.76
CA LEU A 34 0.91 -6.37 -5.62
C LEU A 34 1.19 -5.34 -6.72
N LEU A 35 1.71 -4.17 -6.35
CA LEU A 35 2.00 -3.08 -7.29
C LEU A 35 3.15 -3.43 -8.24
N LEU A 36 4.18 -4.12 -7.79
CA LEU A 36 5.27 -4.60 -8.65
C LEU A 36 4.77 -5.61 -9.68
N VAL A 37 3.94 -6.58 -9.27
CA VAL A 37 3.32 -7.54 -10.19
C VAL A 37 2.45 -6.82 -11.22
N CYS A 38 1.62 -5.87 -10.78
CA CYS A 38 0.78 -5.06 -11.69
C CYS A 38 1.65 -4.25 -12.67
N THR A 39 2.73 -3.64 -12.18
CA THR A 39 3.68 -2.87 -13.00
C THR A 39 4.30 -3.76 -14.08
N ILE A 40 4.80 -4.95 -13.71
CA ILE A 40 5.38 -5.91 -14.66
C ILE A 40 4.35 -6.33 -15.71
N LEU A 41 3.12 -6.63 -15.30
CA LEU A 41 2.05 -7.06 -16.20
C LEU A 41 1.72 -5.96 -17.23
N VAL A 42 1.52 -4.72 -16.76
CA VAL A 42 1.22 -3.57 -17.64
C VAL A 42 2.39 -3.29 -18.58
N THR A 43 3.62 -3.25 -18.06
CA THR A 43 4.84 -3.03 -18.87
C THR A 43 5.00 -4.11 -19.94
N ALA A 44 4.75 -5.38 -19.62
CA ALA A 44 4.82 -6.46 -20.60
C ALA A 44 3.80 -6.25 -21.73
N LYS A 45 2.56 -5.84 -21.42
CA LYS A 45 1.56 -5.53 -22.45
C LYS A 45 1.85 -4.25 -23.24
N GLN A 46 2.48 -3.26 -22.60
CA GLN A 46 2.74 -1.96 -23.21
C GLN A 46 3.95 -1.96 -24.16
N TYR A 47 5.02 -2.70 -23.84
CA TYR A 47 6.28 -2.66 -24.60
C TYR A 47 6.59 -3.93 -25.38
N ILE A 48 6.09 -5.10 -24.96
CA ILE A 48 6.34 -6.38 -25.64
C ILE A 48 5.14 -6.81 -26.48
N GLY A 49 3.92 -6.47 -26.04
CA GLY A 49 2.69 -6.74 -26.79
C GLY A 49 2.31 -5.60 -27.75
N GLU A 50 1.18 -5.79 -28.43
CA GLU A 50 0.51 -4.73 -29.20
C GLU A 50 -0.43 -3.94 -28.27
N PRO A 51 -0.08 -2.70 -27.88
CA PRO A 51 -0.88 -1.95 -26.91
C PRO A 51 -2.17 -1.38 -27.50
N ILE A 52 -2.19 -1.19 -28.82
CA ILE A 52 -3.32 -0.66 -29.60
C ILE A 52 -3.34 -1.32 -30.98
N SER A 53 -4.54 -1.58 -31.50
CA SER A 53 -4.75 -2.06 -32.87
C SER A 53 -5.89 -1.28 -33.51
N CYS A 54 -5.58 -0.52 -34.55
CA CYS A 54 -6.52 0.36 -35.23
C CYS A 54 -7.00 -0.22 -36.57
N MET A 55 -8.28 0.01 -36.85
CA MET A 55 -8.97 -0.30 -38.09
C MET A 55 -9.16 1.01 -38.87
N THR A 56 -8.63 1.05 -40.09
CA THR A 56 -8.72 2.15 -41.05
C THR A 56 -9.04 1.60 -42.44
N ASP A 57 -9.24 2.50 -43.41
CA ASP A 57 -9.38 2.14 -44.82
C ASP A 57 -8.20 1.30 -45.32
N ALA A 58 -8.48 0.35 -46.21
CA ALA A 58 -7.49 -0.62 -46.71
C ALA A 58 -6.31 0.01 -47.48
N SER A 59 -6.42 1.28 -47.87
CA SER A 59 -5.38 2.03 -48.56
C SER A 59 -4.32 2.62 -47.64
N ILE A 60 -4.52 2.60 -46.31
CA ILE A 60 -3.61 3.20 -45.33
C ILE A 60 -2.94 2.09 -44.54
N ASP A 61 -1.61 2.16 -44.44
CA ASP A 61 -0.83 1.22 -43.63
C ASP A 61 -1.18 1.36 -42.14
N LYS A 62 -1.34 0.22 -41.46
CA LYS A 62 -1.81 0.17 -40.07
C LYS A 62 -0.74 0.59 -39.08
N ASP A 63 0.54 0.33 -39.37
CA ASP A 63 1.62 0.58 -38.41
C ASP A 63 1.82 2.08 -38.11
N PRO A 64 1.86 2.98 -39.10
CA PRO A 64 1.91 4.42 -38.86
C PRO A 64 0.65 4.94 -38.13
N VAL A 65 -0.53 4.41 -38.45
CA VAL A 65 -1.80 4.76 -37.80
C VAL A 65 -1.77 4.35 -36.32
N ASN A 66 -1.36 3.11 -36.04
CA ASN A 66 -1.23 2.58 -34.68
C ASN A 66 -0.27 3.44 -33.86
N ALA A 67 0.90 3.78 -34.41
CA ALA A 67 1.88 4.63 -33.75
C ALA A 67 1.34 6.05 -33.51
N TYR A 68 0.70 6.66 -34.50
CA TYR A 68 0.11 7.99 -34.39
C TYR A 68 -0.97 8.03 -33.30
N CYS A 69 -1.93 7.12 -33.35
CA CYS A 69 -3.03 7.05 -32.38
C CYS A 69 -2.55 6.69 -30.97
N TRP A 70 -1.50 5.88 -30.86
CA TRP A 70 -0.84 5.62 -29.59
C TRP A 70 -0.24 6.89 -28.99
N ILE A 71 0.50 7.68 -29.78
CA ILE A 71 1.25 8.86 -29.32
C ILE A 71 0.31 10.06 -29.06
N TYR A 72 -0.56 10.39 -30.00
CA TYR A 72 -1.38 11.62 -29.96
C TYR A 72 -2.68 11.49 -29.16
N SER A 73 -3.01 10.28 -28.69
CA SER A 73 -4.21 9.89 -27.94
C SER A 73 -5.41 9.45 -28.78
N THR A 74 -6.25 8.66 -28.14
CA THR A 74 -7.57 8.29 -28.65
C THR A 74 -8.66 8.90 -27.77
N PHE A 75 -9.90 8.95 -28.25
CA PHE A 75 -10.99 9.56 -27.51
C PHE A 75 -12.29 8.76 -27.57
N THR A 76 -13.18 9.02 -26.62
CA THR A 76 -14.56 8.52 -26.59
C THR A 76 -15.54 9.68 -26.52
N VAL A 77 -16.70 9.52 -27.15
CA VAL A 77 -17.76 10.51 -27.15
C VAL A 77 -18.77 10.18 -26.06
N SER A 78 -18.96 11.09 -25.10
CA SER A 78 -19.78 10.83 -23.90
C SER A 78 -21.23 10.47 -24.21
N ARG A 79 -21.81 11.04 -25.29
CA ARG A 79 -23.17 10.75 -25.76
C ARG A 79 -23.38 9.28 -26.12
N HIS A 80 -22.34 8.61 -26.66
CA HIS A 80 -22.39 7.22 -27.10
C HIS A 80 -21.99 6.22 -25.99
N LEU A 81 -21.82 6.66 -24.74
CA LEU A 81 -21.53 5.77 -23.60
C LEU A 81 -22.74 4.90 -23.20
N LYS A 82 -23.96 5.29 -23.61
CA LYS A 82 -25.19 4.53 -23.39
C LYS A 82 -25.61 3.85 -24.69
N GLY A 83 -26.17 2.65 -24.58
CA GLY A 83 -26.74 1.91 -25.71
C GLY A 83 -26.23 0.48 -25.81
N ILE A 84 -27.00 -0.35 -26.50
CA ILE A 84 -26.67 -1.77 -26.72
C ILE A 84 -25.67 -1.88 -27.88
N PRO A 85 -24.46 -2.44 -27.66
CA PRO A 85 -23.51 -2.71 -28.73
C PRO A 85 -24.13 -3.52 -29.86
N GLY A 86 -23.90 -3.10 -31.11
CA GLY A 86 -24.43 -3.77 -32.30
C GLY A 86 -25.88 -3.45 -32.67
N ARG A 87 -26.62 -2.69 -31.83
CA ARG A 87 -27.95 -2.14 -32.18
C ARG A 87 -27.95 -0.62 -32.29
N GLY A 88 -27.50 0.07 -31.25
CA GLY A 88 -27.54 1.54 -31.16
C GLY A 88 -26.17 2.21 -31.20
N VAL A 89 -25.11 1.50 -30.83
CA VAL A 89 -23.72 1.98 -30.83
C VAL A 89 -22.78 0.84 -31.24
N ALA A 90 -21.61 1.16 -31.82
CA ALA A 90 -20.62 0.13 -32.15
C ALA A 90 -19.97 -0.45 -30.88
N SER A 91 -19.65 0.41 -29.93
CA SER A 91 -19.19 0.09 -28.58
C SER A 91 -19.47 1.30 -27.68
N ALA A 92 -19.45 1.13 -26.36
CA ALA A 92 -19.63 2.24 -25.43
C ALA A 92 -18.60 3.35 -25.70
N GLY A 93 -19.09 4.57 -25.96
CA GLY A 93 -18.28 5.75 -26.24
C GLY A 93 -17.83 5.90 -27.70
N VAL A 94 -18.23 5.00 -28.59
CA VAL A 94 -17.84 4.99 -30.01
C VAL A 94 -19.05 5.34 -30.90
N GLY A 95 -18.93 6.45 -31.62
CA GLY A 95 -19.90 6.87 -32.63
C GLY A 95 -19.47 8.15 -33.35
N GLN A 96 -20.32 8.70 -34.21
CA GLN A 96 -20.03 9.98 -34.86
C GLN A 96 -19.92 11.10 -33.81
N ALA A 97 -18.82 11.86 -33.87
CA ALA A 97 -18.63 13.04 -33.04
C ALA A 97 -19.26 14.24 -33.75
N LEU A 98 -20.17 14.95 -33.08
CA LEU A 98 -20.79 16.17 -33.61
C LEU A 98 -20.16 17.42 -32.98
N PRO A 99 -20.23 18.59 -33.64
CA PRO A 99 -19.82 19.85 -33.04
C PRO A 99 -20.63 20.10 -31.75
N GLY A 100 -19.93 20.18 -30.60
CA GLY A 100 -20.55 20.34 -29.28
C GLY A 100 -20.63 19.07 -28.43
N ASP A 101 -20.24 17.90 -28.96
CA ASP A 101 -20.11 16.69 -28.15
C ASP A 101 -18.90 16.76 -27.20
N GLU A 102 -19.06 16.29 -25.96
CA GLU A 102 -17.94 16.13 -25.02
C GLU A 102 -17.08 14.90 -25.39
N ALA A 103 -15.99 15.14 -26.11
CA ALA A 103 -14.96 14.15 -26.40
C ALA A 103 -13.96 14.04 -25.22
N ARG A 104 -13.84 12.84 -24.65
CA ARG A 104 -12.85 12.53 -23.61
C ARG A 104 -11.64 11.86 -24.23
N HIS A 105 -10.48 12.50 -24.08
CA HIS A 105 -9.21 11.99 -24.58
C HIS A 105 -8.52 11.12 -23.54
N HIS A 106 -8.16 9.90 -23.93
CA HIS A 106 -7.50 8.92 -23.08
C HIS A 106 -5.99 9.00 -23.35
N ARG A 107 -5.24 9.57 -22.40
CA ARG A 107 -3.76 9.67 -22.46
C ARG A 107 -3.06 8.97 -21.30
N TYR A 108 -3.79 8.68 -20.23
CA TYR A 108 -3.23 8.17 -18.97
C TYR A 108 -2.57 6.78 -19.15
N TYR A 109 -3.03 5.95 -20.09
CA TYR A 109 -2.57 4.55 -20.23
C TYR A 109 -1.06 4.42 -20.50
N GLN A 110 -0.44 5.42 -21.12
CA GLN A 110 1.02 5.44 -21.34
C GLN A 110 1.81 5.56 -20.02
N TRP A 111 1.21 6.18 -19.01
CA TRP A 111 1.84 6.53 -17.74
C TRP A 111 1.51 5.54 -16.61
N VAL A 112 0.55 4.64 -16.81
CA VAL A 112 0.07 3.70 -15.78
C VAL A 112 1.22 2.88 -15.18
N CYS A 113 2.13 2.34 -16.00
CA CYS A 113 3.25 1.53 -15.52
C CYS A 113 4.19 2.34 -14.60
N PHE A 114 4.51 3.58 -14.97
CA PHE A 114 5.35 4.48 -14.16
C PHE A 114 4.67 4.87 -12.85
N VAL A 115 3.37 5.19 -12.91
CA VAL A 115 2.59 5.52 -11.72
C VAL A 115 2.61 4.33 -10.75
N LEU A 116 2.22 3.12 -11.19
CA LEU A 116 2.22 1.92 -10.34
C LEU A 116 3.60 1.62 -9.73
N GLY A 117 4.68 1.80 -10.49
CA GLY A 117 6.05 1.65 -10.01
C GLY A 117 6.42 2.67 -8.92
N LEU A 118 6.08 3.94 -9.13
CA LEU A 118 6.30 5.00 -8.13
C LEU A 118 5.45 4.78 -6.86
N GLN A 119 4.22 4.28 -7.01
CA GLN A 119 3.38 3.91 -5.88
C GLN A 119 4.04 2.79 -5.06
N ALA A 120 4.62 1.77 -5.71
CA ALA A 120 5.30 0.67 -5.03
C ALA A 120 6.47 1.19 -4.17
N ILE A 121 7.27 2.11 -4.73
CA ILE A 121 8.37 2.75 -4.00
C ILE A 121 7.83 3.53 -2.79
N SER A 122 6.80 4.35 -3.00
CA SER A 122 6.19 5.17 -1.95
C SER A 122 5.66 4.32 -0.77
N PHE A 123 5.02 3.18 -1.03
CA PHE A 123 4.58 2.25 0.03
C PHE A 123 5.72 1.58 0.80
N TYR A 124 6.92 1.48 0.22
CA TYR A 124 8.09 0.93 0.91
C TYR A 124 8.79 1.95 1.82
N VAL A 125 8.68 3.26 1.52
CA VAL A 125 9.39 4.34 2.22
C VAL A 125 9.22 4.30 3.75
N PRO A 126 8.00 4.19 4.32
CA PRO A 126 7.86 4.19 5.79
C PRO A 126 8.56 3.03 6.49
N ARG A 127 8.61 1.84 5.85
CA ARG A 127 9.32 0.67 6.38
C ARG A 127 10.83 0.82 6.27
N ALA A 128 11.32 1.39 5.16
CA ALA A 128 12.73 1.70 4.99
C ALA A 128 13.21 2.71 6.03
N LEU A 129 12.45 3.80 6.24
CA LEU A 129 12.72 4.79 7.29
C LEU A 129 12.77 4.15 8.69
N TRP A 130 11.81 3.29 9.01
CA TRP A 130 11.82 2.58 10.29
C TRP A 130 13.05 1.68 10.46
N GLY A 131 13.46 0.97 9.40
CA GLY A 131 14.66 0.15 9.41
C GLY A 131 15.94 0.95 9.69
N ILE A 132 16.05 2.15 9.13
CA ILE A 132 17.19 3.06 9.39
C ILE A 132 17.16 3.59 10.83
N TRP A 133 15.96 3.88 11.35
CA TRP A 133 15.77 4.50 12.67
C TRP A 133 15.87 3.54 13.84
N GLU A 134 15.52 2.25 13.66
CA GLU A 134 15.59 1.25 14.73
C GLU A 134 17.03 0.88 15.10
N ARG A 135 17.98 1.01 14.16
CA ARG A 135 19.43 0.79 14.39
C ARG A 135 19.79 -0.58 15.02
N GLY A 136 18.95 -1.59 14.85
CA GLY A 136 19.19 -2.95 15.36
C GLY A 136 19.03 -3.11 16.87
N ILE A 137 18.39 -2.17 17.60
CA ILE A 137 18.21 -2.25 19.05
C ILE A 137 17.49 -3.54 19.47
N ILE A 138 16.38 -3.90 18.82
CA ILE A 138 15.63 -5.11 19.15
C ILE A 138 16.47 -6.35 18.84
N SER A 139 17.17 -6.35 17.70
CA SER A 139 18.05 -7.46 17.33
C SER A 139 19.18 -7.66 18.34
N LEU A 140 19.70 -6.58 18.94
CA LEU A 140 20.73 -6.63 19.98
C LEU A 140 20.17 -7.19 21.30
N LEU A 141 18.98 -6.74 21.70
CA LEU A 141 18.33 -7.15 22.94
C LEU A 141 17.78 -8.58 22.88
N SER A 142 17.26 -9.01 21.72
CA SER A 142 16.65 -10.34 21.55
C SER A 142 17.63 -11.42 21.06
N ARG A 143 18.92 -11.10 20.90
CA ARG A 143 19.93 -12.00 20.34
C ARG A 143 19.97 -13.32 21.11
N ASP A 144 19.76 -14.42 20.39
CA ASP A 144 19.73 -15.82 20.88
C ASP A 144 18.61 -16.15 21.89
N LEU A 145 17.82 -15.17 22.32
CA LEU A 145 16.70 -15.33 23.28
C LEU A 145 15.40 -15.85 22.66
N ALA A 146 15.35 -15.99 21.33
CA ALA A 146 14.20 -16.57 20.62
C ALA A 146 14.22 -18.11 20.63
N SER A 147 15.35 -18.73 20.99
CA SER A 147 15.52 -20.18 20.93
C SER A 147 14.72 -20.88 22.04
N PRO A 148 14.26 -22.13 21.82
CA PRO A 148 13.61 -22.93 22.86
C PRO A 148 14.62 -23.49 23.89
N PHE A 149 15.92 -23.49 23.59
CA PHE A 149 16.97 -24.04 24.44
C PHE A 149 17.58 -22.94 25.33
N LEU A 150 16.96 -22.73 26.49
CA LEU A 150 17.26 -21.59 27.36
C LEU A 150 18.46 -21.76 28.29
N ARG A 151 18.87 -23.01 28.58
CA ARG A 151 19.84 -23.33 29.66
C ARG A 151 21.21 -22.67 29.47
N ASP A 152 21.65 -22.54 28.22
CA ASP A 152 22.99 -22.02 27.91
C ASP A 152 22.99 -20.52 27.58
N VAL A 153 21.80 -19.93 27.35
CA VAL A 153 21.66 -18.55 26.83
C VAL A 153 21.08 -17.60 27.87
N TRP A 154 20.15 -18.06 28.71
CA TRP A 154 19.50 -17.24 29.74
C TRP A 154 20.17 -17.41 31.10
N THR A 155 21.42 -16.96 31.21
CA THR A 155 22.18 -16.97 32.47
C THR A 155 21.77 -15.82 33.39
N GLU A 156 22.09 -15.93 34.68
CA GLU A 156 21.84 -14.86 35.65
C GLU A 156 22.61 -13.58 35.30
N GLU A 157 23.82 -13.67 34.72
CA GLU A 157 24.54 -12.46 34.27
C GLU A 157 23.78 -11.77 33.13
N ARG A 158 23.30 -12.54 32.14
CA ARG A 158 22.57 -11.97 31.00
C ARG A 158 21.25 -11.34 31.44
N LYS A 159 20.56 -11.99 32.36
CA LYS A 159 19.34 -11.46 32.98
C LYS A 159 19.60 -10.14 33.70
N GLN A 160 20.63 -10.07 34.54
CA GLN A 160 21.01 -8.84 35.25
C GLN A 160 21.39 -7.72 34.29
N GLN A 161 22.13 -8.01 33.21
CA GLN A 161 22.45 -7.02 32.18
C GLN A 161 21.19 -6.41 31.53
N LEU A 162 20.21 -7.24 31.14
CA LEU A 162 18.96 -6.73 30.56
C LEU A 162 18.13 -5.94 31.58
N VAL A 163 18.05 -6.40 32.83
CA VAL A 163 17.34 -5.68 33.89
C VAL A 163 18.02 -4.33 34.15
N GLU A 164 19.34 -4.29 34.24
CA GLU A 164 20.11 -3.06 34.44
C GLU A 164 19.95 -2.08 33.26
N TYR A 165 19.91 -2.59 32.03
CA TYR A 165 19.62 -1.79 30.84
C TYR A 165 18.29 -1.03 30.97
N PHE A 166 17.22 -1.72 31.34
CA PHE A 166 15.88 -1.13 31.48
C PHE A 166 15.67 -0.31 32.77
N THR A 167 16.45 -0.56 33.83
CA THR A 167 16.22 0.07 35.15
C THR A 167 17.22 1.14 35.53
N LYS A 168 18.43 1.15 34.94
CA LYS A 168 19.49 2.11 35.25
C LYS A 168 20.09 2.77 34.01
N THR A 169 20.56 1.98 33.05
CA THR A 169 21.41 2.50 31.97
C THR A 169 20.65 3.36 30.96
N ASN A 170 19.45 2.93 30.54
CA ASN A 170 18.66 3.61 29.50
C ASN A 170 17.21 3.86 29.92
N LEU A 171 16.95 4.02 31.23
CA LEU A 171 15.64 4.42 31.70
C LEU A 171 15.27 5.79 31.10
N HIS A 172 14.06 5.92 30.54
CA HIS A 172 13.54 7.12 29.88
C HIS A 172 14.20 7.52 28.55
N GLY A 173 15.18 6.76 28.06
CA GLY A 173 15.92 7.07 26.83
C GLY A 173 15.17 6.76 25.53
N HIS A 174 14.10 5.96 25.59
CA HIS A 174 13.48 5.37 24.39
C HIS A 174 12.26 6.13 23.84
N ASN A 175 11.95 7.32 24.37
CA ASN A 175 10.80 8.10 23.88
C ASN A 175 10.94 8.47 22.39
N PHE A 176 12.13 8.85 21.94
CA PHE A 176 12.34 9.19 20.53
C PHE A 176 12.24 7.95 19.61
N TYR A 177 12.61 6.77 20.13
CA TYR A 177 12.43 5.50 19.43
C TYR A 177 10.94 5.22 19.16
N ALA A 178 10.10 5.34 20.20
CA ALA A 178 8.65 5.22 20.07
C ALA A 178 8.04 6.28 19.14
N MET A 179 8.46 7.55 19.24
CA MET A 179 7.94 8.62 18.38
C MET A 179 8.27 8.39 16.91
N ARG A 180 9.50 7.95 16.59
CA ARG A 180 9.91 7.57 15.24
C ARG A 180 9.03 6.46 14.66
N PHE A 181 8.71 5.45 15.49
CA PHE A 181 7.79 4.39 15.08
C PHE A 181 6.40 4.94 14.75
N PHE A 182 5.85 5.78 15.63
CA PHE A 182 4.54 6.38 15.44
C PHE A 182 4.47 7.27 14.19
N VAL A 183 5.54 8.04 13.91
CA VAL A 183 5.65 8.82 12.67
C VAL A 183 5.59 7.91 11.45
N CYS A 184 6.32 6.78 11.45
CA CYS A 184 6.25 5.82 10.34
C CYS A 184 4.86 5.18 10.20
N GLU A 185 4.16 4.90 11.31
CA GLU A 185 2.79 4.37 11.32
C GLU A 185 1.80 5.39 10.73
N LEU A 186 1.92 6.66 11.13
CA LEU A 186 1.15 7.77 10.58
C LEU A 186 1.44 7.98 9.09
N LEU A 187 2.71 7.94 8.68
CA LEU A 187 3.11 8.04 7.27
C LEU A 187 2.51 6.92 6.42
N ASN A 188 2.39 5.69 6.93
CA ASN A 188 1.71 4.60 6.21
C ASN A 188 0.23 4.92 5.95
N PHE A 189 -0.47 5.42 6.96
CA PHE A 189 -1.86 5.82 6.84
C PHE A 189 -2.04 6.99 5.86
N LEU A 190 -1.26 8.07 6.06
CA LEU A 190 -1.29 9.24 5.19
C LEU A 190 -0.91 8.89 3.74
N ASN A 191 0.06 8.00 3.54
CA ASN A 191 0.41 7.51 2.22
C ASN A 191 -0.79 6.84 1.55
N SER A 192 -1.54 5.98 2.25
CA SER A 192 -2.70 5.31 1.64
C SER A 192 -3.77 6.30 1.16
N ILE A 193 -4.05 7.34 1.96
CA ILE A 193 -4.97 8.43 1.59
C ILE A 193 -4.41 9.26 0.43
N GLY A 194 -3.11 9.56 0.48
CA GLY A 194 -2.38 10.26 -0.58
C GLY A 194 -2.45 9.51 -1.90
N GLN A 195 -2.28 8.18 -1.90
CA GLN A 195 -2.34 7.34 -3.09
C GLN A 195 -3.74 7.28 -3.70
N ILE A 196 -4.80 7.22 -2.89
CA ILE A 196 -6.18 7.34 -3.38
C ILE A 196 -6.39 8.70 -4.07
N SER A 197 -5.89 9.77 -3.47
CA SER A 197 -6.02 11.13 -4.03
C SER A 197 -5.17 11.33 -5.29
N LEU A 198 -3.97 10.76 -5.34
CA LEU A 198 -3.10 10.78 -6.51
C LEU A 198 -3.75 10.06 -7.69
N LEU A 199 -4.29 8.86 -7.47
CA LEU A 199 -5.01 8.12 -8.50
C LEU A 199 -6.29 8.82 -8.96
N ASP A 200 -6.97 9.54 -8.06
CA ASP A 200 -8.13 10.35 -8.41
C ASP A 200 -7.74 11.52 -9.33
N ILE A 201 -6.66 12.23 -9.02
CA ILE A 201 -6.13 13.30 -9.89
C ILE A 201 -5.68 12.71 -11.25
N PHE A 202 -4.99 11.58 -11.22
CA PHE A 202 -4.49 10.91 -12.42
C PHE A 202 -5.60 10.42 -13.35
N LEU A 203 -6.76 10.03 -12.78
CA LEU A 203 -7.93 9.53 -13.50
C LEU A 203 -9.08 10.56 -13.54
N GLU A 204 -8.74 11.85 -13.60
CA GLU A 204 -9.68 12.96 -13.83
C GLU A 204 -10.88 12.98 -12.85
N GLY A 205 -10.62 12.68 -11.58
CA GLY A 205 -11.60 12.71 -10.49
C GLY A 205 -12.59 11.55 -10.47
N GLN A 206 -12.36 10.50 -11.25
CA GLN A 206 -13.27 9.34 -11.33
C GLN A 206 -12.91 8.22 -10.35
N PHE A 207 -11.67 8.17 -9.85
CA PHE A 207 -11.18 7.03 -9.08
C PHE A 207 -11.88 6.88 -7.72
N ARG A 208 -12.12 7.97 -6.98
CA ARG A 208 -12.74 7.90 -5.65
C ARG A 208 -14.11 7.22 -5.66
N ARG A 209 -14.90 7.44 -6.72
CA ARG A 209 -16.25 6.87 -6.88
C ARG A 209 -16.26 5.54 -7.63
N TYR A 210 -15.11 5.09 -8.11
CA TYR A 210 -15.01 3.94 -9.00
C TYR A 210 -15.51 2.64 -8.34
N GLY A 211 -14.99 2.27 -7.16
CA GLY A 211 -15.41 1.04 -6.48
C GLY A 211 -16.92 0.95 -6.19
N PRO A 212 -17.55 1.97 -5.58
CA PRO A 212 -18.98 1.98 -5.34
C PRO A 212 -19.78 1.87 -6.64
N MET A 213 -19.38 2.57 -7.70
CA MET A 213 -20.02 2.48 -9.01
C MET A 213 -19.90 1.07 -9.61
N VAL A 214 -18.74 0.42 -9.51
CA VAL A 214 -18.51 -0.95 -9.97
C VAL A 214 -19.37 -1.93 -9.17
N SER A 215 -19.42 -1.80 -7.84
CA SER A 215 -20.24 -2.67 -6.99
C SER A 215 -21.74 -2.53 -7.27
N ALA A 216 -22.22 -1.30 -7.48
CA ALA A 216 -23.61 -1.03 -7.84
C ALA A 216 -23.96 -1.57 -9.24
N PHE A 217 -23.01 -1.56 -10.17
CA PHE A 217 -23.18 -2.15 -11.50
C PHE A 217 -23.24 -3.67 -11.45
N LEU A 218 -22.39 -4.32 -10.63
CA LEU A 218 -22.36 -5.77 -10.49
C LEU A 218 -23.56 -6.35 -9.75
N ALA A 219 -24.23 -5.55 -8.91
CA ALA A 219 -25.39 -5.98 -8.13
C ALA A 219 -26.74 -5.88 -8.90
N GLU A 220 -26.73 -5.31 -10.11
CA GLU A 220 -27.94 -5.03 -10.89
C GLU A 220 -28.16 -6.10 -11.97
N GLU A 221 -29.42 -6.46 -12.24
CA GLU A 221 -29.79 -7.50 -13.22
C GLU A 221 -29.83 -6.99 -14.68
N SER A 222 -29.99 -5.67 -14.91
CA SER A 222 -30.10 -5.06 -16.25
C SER A 222 -28.91 -4.14 -16.59
N PRO A 223 -27.74 -4.69 -16.97
CA PRO A 223 -26.50 -3.92 -17.15
C PRO A 223 -26.51 -2.94 -18.34
N HIS A 224 -27.43 -3.09 -19.30
CA HIS A 224 -27.41 -2.35 -20.57
C HIS A 224 -28.04 -0.95 -20.53
N GLU A 225 -28.80 -0.63 -19.48
CA GLU A 225 -29.43 0.70 -19.33
C GLU A 225 -28.52 1.73 -18.66
N ARG A 226 -27.51 1.26 -17.92
CA ARG A 226 -26.55 2.10 -17.21
C ARG A 226 -25.22 2.17 -17.95
N ILE A 227 -24.49 3.25 -17.67
CA ILE A 227 -23.13 3.42 -18.15
C ILE A 227 -22.24 2.46 -17.35
N ASP A 228 -21.62 1.50 -18.03
CA ASP A 228 -20.60 0.65 -17.42
C ASP A 228 -19.42 1.52 -16.94
N PRO A 229 -19.15 1.60 -15.63
CA PRO A 229 -18.05 2.41 -15.10
C PRO A 229 -16.69 1.92 -15.60
N MET A 230 -16.53 0.63 -15.89
CA MET A 230 -15.30 0.07 -16.44
C MET A 230 -15.10 0.55 -17.87
N ALA A 231 -16.11 0.47 -18.74
CA ALA A 231 -16.03 0.98 -20.11
C ALA A 231 -15.89 2.51 -20.19
N ARG A 232 -16.44 3.25 -19.21
CA ARG A 232 -16.29 4.71 -19.13
C ARG A 232 -14.87 5.14 -18.78
N LEU A 233 -14.24 4.47 -17.82
CA LEU A 233 -12.92 4.85 -17.31
C LEU A 233 -11.78 4.19 -18.08
N PHE A 234 -11.97 2.94 -18.53
CA PHE A 234 -11.01 2.15 -19.28
C PHE A 234 -11.65 1.60 -20.55
N PRO A 235 -11.93 2.46 -21.55
CA PRO A 235 -12.56 2.01 -22.78
C PRO A 235 -11.67 1.02 -23.54
N LYS A 236 -12.28 -0.09 -23.97
CA LYS A 236 -11.62 -1.14 -24.77
C LYS A 236 -11.59 -0.81 -26.25
N VAL A 237 -12.47 0.09 -26.69
CA VAL A 237 -12.57 0.57 -28.07
C VAL A 237 -12.71 2.08 -28.04
N THR A 238 -11.92 2.79 -28.85
CA THR A 238 -11.87 4.26 -28.91
C THR A 238 -11.78 4.74 -30.36
N LYS A 239 -12.02 6.04 -30.56
CA LYS A 239 -11.83 6.72 -31.85
C LYS A 239 -10.49 7.45 -31.89
N CYS A 240 -9.91 7.53 -33.08
CA CYS A 240 -8.74 8.34 -33.37
C CYS A 240 -8.98 9.05 -34.69
N THR A 241 -8.68 10.35 -34.76
CA THR A 241 -8.79 11.17 -35.97
C THR A 241 -7.40 11.58 -36.41
N ILE A 242 -7.03 11.22 -37.63
CA ILE A 242 -5.75 11.56 -38.24
C ILE A 242 -6.00 12.64 -39.28
N HIS A 243 -5.23 13.72 -39.20
CA HIS A 243 -5.28 14.82 -40.17
C HIS A 243 -4.07 14.71 -41.11
N THR A 244 -4.34 14.49 -42.39
CA THR A 244 -3.36 14.48 -43.47
C THR A 244 -3.64 15.65 -44.42
N PHE A 245 -2.73 15.91 -45.36
CA PHE A 245 -2.90 16.95 -46.38
C PHE A 245 -2.90 16.31 -47.75
N GLY A 246 -3.92 16.63 -48.55
CA GLY A 246 -4.00 16.21 -49.94
C GLY A 246 -3.01 16.96 -50.85
N PRO A 247 -2.84 16.54 -52.12
CA PRO A 247 -1.91 17.18 -53.06
C PRO A 247 -2.18 18.67 -53.31
N ALA A 248 -3.43 19.10 -53.15
CA ALA A 248 -3.85 20.51 -53.26
C ALA A 248 -3.70 21.31 -51.95
N GLY A 249 -3.17 20.71 -50.87
CA GLY A 249 -3.02 21.33 -49.56
C GLY A 249 -4.29 21.37 -48.70
N SER A 250 -5.40 20.77 -49.15
CA SER A 250 -6.61 20.62 -48.34
C SER A 250 -6.43 19.57 -47.24
N VAL A 251 -7.00 19.83 -46.05
CA VAL A 251 -6.99 18.88 -44.93
C VAL A 251 -7.89 17.68 -45.28
N GLN A 252 -7.33 16.48 -45.16
CA GLN A 252 -8.06 15.22 -45.24
C GLN A 252 -8.11 14.59 -43.85
N THR A 253 -9.30 14.18 -43.41
CA THR A 253 -9.53 13.60 -42.10
C THR A 253 -9.82 12.12 -42.23
N HIS A 254 -9.02 11.28 -41.58
CA HIS A 254 -9.21 9.84 -41.52
C HIS A 254 -9.61 9.42 -40.11
N ASP A 255 -10.78 8.80 -39.99
CA ASP A 255 -11.26 8.21 -38.74
C ASP A 255 -10.74 6.78 -38.62
N ALA A 256 -10.10 6.47 -37.50
CA ALA A 256 -9.67 5.13 -37.14
C ALA A 256 -10.46 4.65 -35.91
N LEU A 257 -10.88 3.38 -35.95
CA LEU A 257 -11.46 2.69 -34.80
C LEU A 257 -10.37 1.84 -34.15
N CYS A 258 -10.02 2.12 -32.90
CA CYS A 258 -8.91 1.47 -32.23
C CYS A 258 -9.38 0.59 -31.07
N VAL A 259 -8.85 -0.63 -31.00
CA VAL A 259 -9.03 -1.55 -29.87
C VAL A 259 -7.80 -1.44 -28.97
N LEU A 260 -8.02 -1.35 -27.65
CA LEU A 260 -6.99 -1.19 -26.64
C LEU A 260 -6.95 -2.41 -25.70
N PRO A 261 -6.22 -3.49 -26.06
CA PRO A 261 -6.06 -4.67 -25.21
C PRO A 261 -5.47 -4.33 -23.83
N LEU A 262 -4.64 -3.29 -23.74
CA LEU A 262 -4.06 -2.81 -22.49
C LEU A 262 -5.12 -2.41 -21.45
N ASN A 263 -6.25 -1.85 -21.90
CA ASN A 263 -7.31 -1.41 -21.00
C ASN A 263 -8.14 -2.57 -20.42
N VAL A 264 -8.14 -3.76 -21.05
CA VAL A 264 -8.73 -4.98 -20.47
C VAL A 264 -8.00 -5.39 -19.19
N VAL A 265 -6.69 -5.17 -19.14
CA VAL A 265 -5.89 -5.44 -17.95
C VAL A 265 -6.08 -4.32 -16.92
N ASN A 266 -5.99 -3.06 -17.37
CA ASN A 266 -6.11 -1.91 -16.48
C ASN A 266 -7.47 -1.88 -15.75
N GLU A 267 -8.58 -2.19 -16.43
CA GLU A 267 -9.90 -2.22 -15.77
C GLU A 267 -9.93 -3.15 -14.55
N LYS A 268 -9.22 -4.30 -14.60
CA LYS A 268 -9.17 -5.26 -13.49
C LYS A 268 -8.20 -4.84 -12.40
N ILE A 269 -7.01 -4.36 -12.79
CA ILE A 269 -6.01 -3.86 -11.84
C ILE A 269 -6.60 -2.75 -10.98
N PHE A 270 -7.22 -1.74 -11.59
CA PHE A 270 -7.73 -0.58 -10.87
C PHE A 270 -8.96 -0.88 -10.01
N VAL A 271 -9.77 -1.90 -10.35
CA VAL A 271 -10.85 -2.38 -9.46
C VAL A 271 -10.23 -2.98 -8.20
N VAL A 272 -9.28 -3.90 -8.35
CA VAL A 272 -8.61 -4.55 -7.21
C VAL A 272 -7.88 -3.52 -6.35
N LEU A 273 -7.14 -2.59 -6.98
CA LEU A 273 -6.42 -1.53 -6.27
C LEU A 273 -7.34 -0.61 -5.49
N TRP A 274 -8.52 -0.27 -6.01
CA TRP A 274 -9.46 0.58 -5.30
C TRP A 274 -9.88 -0.03 -3.96
N PHE A 275 -10.36 -1.28 -3.98
CA PHE A 275 -10.77 -1.98 -2.76
C PHE A 275 -9.60 -2.21 -1.82
N TRP A 276 -8.42 -2.55 -2.36
CA TRP A 276 -7.21 -2.76 -1.57
C TRP A 276 -6.76 -1.48 -0.85
N LEU A 277 -6.72 -0.34 -1.54
CA LEU A 277 -6.31 0.95 -0.95
C LEU A 277 -7.29 1.44 0.12
N VAL A 278 -8.60 1.27 -0.10
CA VAL A 278 -9.63 1.59 0.90
C VAL A 278 -9.48 0.69 2.14
N PHE A 279 -9.24 -0.61 1.94
CA PHE A 279 -8.95 -1.54 3.04
C PHE A 279 -7.69 -1.13 3.83
N LEU A 280 -6.59 -0.79 3.15
CA LEU A 280 -5.37 -0.32 3.81
C LEU A 280 -5.59 0.98 4.59
N ALA A 281 -6.34 1.93 4.02
CA ALA A 281 -6.69 3.17 4.71
C ALA A 281 -7.51 2.89 5.98
N GLY A 282 -8.47 1.96 5.92
CA GLY A 282 -9.25 1.52 7.08
C GLY A 282 -8.39 0.87 8.17
N VAL A 283 -7.56 -0.11 7.81
CA VAL A 283 -6.65 -0.79 8.75
C VAL A 283 -5.61 0.20 9.33
N GLY A 284 -5.08 1.10 8.50
CA GLY A 284 -4.17 2.15 8.93
C GLY A 284 -4.81 3.13 9.93
N CYS A 285 -6.07 3.54 9.69
CA CYS A 285 -6.83 4.37 10.61
C CYS A 285 -7.02 3.67 11.96
N LEU A 286 -7.44 2.40 11.95
CA LEU A 286 -7.60 1.61 13.18
C LEU A 286 -6.27 1.46 13.95
N ALA A 287 -5.15 1.29 13.25
CA ALA A 287 -3.83 1.20 13.87
C ALA A 287 -3.39 2.53 14.52
N VAL A 288 -3.65 3.66 13.87
CA VAL A 288 -3.39 4.98 14.44
C VAL A 288 -4.25 5.23 15.67
N ILE A 289 -5.56 4.90 15.61
CA ILE A 289 -6.46 5.00 16.77
C ILE A 289 -5.96 4.12 17.92
N TYR A 290 -5.61 2.86 17.64
CA TYR A 290 -5.03 1.95 18.62
C TYR A 290 -3.78 2.56 19.28
N ARG A 291 -2.87 3.14 18.49
CA ARG A 291 -1.66 3.77 19.02
C ARG A 291 -1.95 4.98 19.89
N ILE A 292 -2.89 5.83 19.49
CA ILE A 292 -3.33 7.00 20.27
C ILE A 292 -3.89 6.53 21.63
N ILE A 293 -4.75 5.50 21.64
CA ILE A 293 -5.29 4.95 22.89
C ILE A 293 -4.16 4.44 23.79
N VAL A 294 -3.23 3.65 23.25
CA VAL A 294 -2.11 3.09 24.04
C VAL A 294 -1.16 4.17 24.57
N PHE A 295 -0.97 5.26 23.81
CA PHE A 295 -0.18 6.41 24.22
C PHE A 295 -0.85 7.18 25.37
N SER A 296 -2.13 7.51 25.23
CA SER A 296 -2.86 8.34 26.21
C SER A 296 -3.31 7.58 27.45
N GLN A 297 -3.57 6.27 27.35
CA GLN A 297 -4.24 5.50 28.40
C GLN A 297 -3.30 4.51 29.10
N PRO A 298 -2.94 4.73 30.38
CA PRO A 298 -2.12 3.79 31.16
C PRO A 298 -2.78 2.42 31.35
N TRP A 299 -4.11 2.37 31.48
CA TRP A 299 -4.83 1.10 31.67
C TRP A 299 -4.66 0.16 30.46
N ALA A 300 -4.60 0.70 29.24
CA ALA A 300 -4.37 -0.08 28.03
C ALA A 300 -2.96 -0.70 28.04
N ARG A 301 -1.95 0.06 28.49
CA ARG A 301 -0.57 -0.43 28.66
C ARG A 301 -0.47 -1.56 29.68
N VAL A 302 -1.19 -1.44 30.82
CA VAL A 302 -1.27 -2.50 31.84
C VAL A 302 -1.95 -3.75 31.28
N TYR A 303 -3.05 -3.58 30.56
CA TYR A 303 -3.78 -4.70 29.93
C TYR A 303 -2.90 -5.46 28.94
N LEU A 304 -2.21 -4.75 28.03
CA LEU A 304 -1.31 -5.34 27.04
C LEU A 304 -0.11 -6.03 27.69
N LEU A 305 0.48 -5.45 28.73
CA LEU A 305 1.60 -6.07 29.47
C LEU A 305 1.17 -7.37 30.16
N ARG A 306 -0.01 -7.38 30.79
CA ARG A 306 -0.58 -8.59 31.41
C ARG A 306 -0.99 -9.65 30.39
N GLY A 307 -1.40 -9.25 29.19
CA GLY A 307 -1.68 -10.17 28.09
C GLY A 307 -0.40 -10.84 27.55
N ALA A 308 0.74 -10.14 27.59
CA ALA A 308 2.02 -10.64 27.12
C ALA A 308 2.75 -11.53 28.14
N VAL A 309 2.49 -11.34 29.44
CA VAL A 309 3.15 -12.09 30.53
C VAL A 309 2.15 -13.00 31.25
N ARG A 310 2.34 -14.32 31.15
CA ARG A 310 1.52 -15.28 31.87
C ARG A 310 1.76 -15.14 33.39
N ARG A 311 0.70 -14.98 34.18
CA ARG A 311 0.72 -14.85 35.66
C ARG A 311 1.40 -13.59 36.22
N LEU A 312 1.34 -12.45 35.52
CA LEU A 312 1.75 -11.16 36.10
C LEU A 312 0.64 -10.56 37.00
N GLU A 313 0.99 -10.23 38.25
CA GLU A 313 0.06 -9.59 39.18
C GLU A 313 -0.30 -8.17 38.70
N LYS A 314 -1.53 -7.73 38.91
CA LYS A 314 -1.99 -6.40 38.47
C LYS A 314 -1.18 -5.27 39.11
N SER A 315 -0.85 -5.39 40.40
CA SER A 315 -0.05 -4.43 41.16
C SER A 315 1.36 -4.26 40.58
N GLN A 316 2.01 -5.38 40.20
CA GLN A 316 3.33 -5.38 39.55
C GLN A 316 3.28 -4.72 38.18
N ALA A 317 2.28 -5.03 37.36
CA ALA A 317 2.11 -4.44 36.03
C ALA A 317 1.85 -2.92 36.10
N GLU A 318 0.99 -2.48 37.02
CA GLU A 318 0.73 -1.05 37.25
C GLU A 318 1.99 -0.30 37.67
N ARG A 319 2.81 -0.89 38.54
CA ARG A 319 4.09 -0.30 38.97
C ARG A 319 5.04 -0.11 37.79
N VAL A 320 5.24 -1.13 36.97
CA VAL A 320 6.10 -1.04 35.78
C VAL A 320 5.61 0.05 34.82
N VAL A 321 4.29 0.11 34.55
CA VAL A 321 3.71 1.11 33.64
C VAL A 321 3.75 2.53 34.20
N ARG A 322 3.70 2.70 35.53
CA ARG A 322 3.82 4.00 36.19
C ARG A 322 5.25 4.53 36.15
N VAL A 323 6.24 3.67 36.39
CA VAL A 323 7.65 4.07 36.35
C VAL A 323 8.11 4.28 34.92
N PHE A 324 7.74 3.42 33.96
CA PHE A 324 8.20 3.59 32.58
C PHE A 324 7.53 4.75 31.84
N HIS A 325 8.37 5.50 31.11
CA HIS A 325 7.90 6.36 30.04
C HIS A 325 7.33 5.52 28.89
N PHE A 326 6.56 6.16 28.01
CA PHE A 326 5.93 5.49 26.87
C PHE A 326 6.95 4.75 26.00
N GLY A 327 8.11 5.34 25.75
CA GLY A 327 9.17 4.75 24.93
C GLY A 327 9.74 3.45 25.50
N ASP A 328 10.01 3.42 26.80
CA ASP A 328 10.58 2.24 27.47
C ASP A 328 9.57 1.09 27.49
N TRP A 329 8.31 1.42 27.81
CA TRP A 329 7.22 0.46 27.75
C TRP A 329 7.02 -0.07 26.31
N PHE A 330 7.10 0.79 25.31
CA PHE A 330 6.94 0.40 23.91
C PHE A 330 8.07 -0.53 23.45
N LEU A 331 9.32 -0.22 23.82
CA LEU A 331 10.47 -1.09 23.52
C LEU A 331 10.31 -2.46 24.18
N LEU A 332 9.92 -2.49 25.46
CA LEU A 332 9.65 -3.72 26.19
C LEU A 332 8.49 -4.51 25.56
N HIS A 333 7.45 -3.84 25.08
CA HIS A 333 6.34 -4.48 24.36
C HIS A 333 6.78 -5.07 23.02
N GLN A 334 7.65 -4.38 22.27
CA GLN A 334 8.21 -4.87 21.01
C GLN A 334 9.14 -6.08 21.25
N LEU A 335 9.91 -6.08 22.34
CA LEU A 335 10.79 -7.18 22.71
C LEU A 335 10.01 -8.48 22.93
N ALA A 336 8.80 -8.40 23.50
CA ALA A 336 7.93 -9.55 23.76
C ALA A 336 7.67 -10.43 22.52
N GLN A 337 7.68 -9.85 21.32
CA GLN A 337 7.44 -10.57 20.07
C GLN A 337 8.68 -11.29 19.53
N ASN A 338 9.85 -11.02 20.12
CA ASN A 338 11.16 -11.44 19.63
C ASN A 338 11.91 -12.38 20.58
N VAL A 339 11.39 -12.59 21.78
CA VAL A 339 12.00 -13.44 22.80
C VAL A 339 11.05 -14.57 23.18
N ASN A 340 11.60 -15.63 23.75
CA ASN A 340 10.81 -16.72 24.33
C ASN A 340 9.87 -16.18 25.44
N PRO A 341 8.59 -16.57 25.48
CA PRO A 341 7.64 -16.10 26.51
C PRO A 341 8.10 -16.32 27.96
N ILE A 342 8.89 -17.38 28.23
CA ILE A 342 9.43 -17.66 29.57
C ILE A 342 10.48 -16.60 29.95
N VAL A 343 11.41 -16.30 29.03
CA VAL A 343 12.44 -15.26 29.21
C VAL A 343 11.79 -13.89 29.43
N TYR A 344 10.78 -13.56 28.63
CA TYR A 344 10.05 -12.30 28.77
C TYR A 344 9.37 -12.19 30.14
N MET A 345 8.72 -13.26 30.59
CA MET A 345 8.06 -13.30 31.90
C MET A 345 9.05 -13.07 33.05
N GLU A 346 10.19 -13.78 33.05
CA GLU A 346 11.22 -13.58 34.08
C GLU A 346 11.78 -12.16 34.06
N LEU A 347 12.08 -11.62 32.87
CA LEU A 347 12.59 -10.26 32.71
C LEU A 347 11.62 -9.22 33.29
N VAL A 348 10.33 -9.30 32.96
CA VAL A 348 9.33 -8.34 33.47
C VAL A 348 9.15 -8.46 34.98
N ASN A 349 9.18 -9.68 35.53
CA ASN A 349 9.08 -9.90 36.96
C ASN A 349 10.29 -9.32 37.72
N GLU A 350 11.51 -9.51 37.22
CA GLU A 350 12.71 -8.94 37.84
C GLU A 350 12.76 -7.41 37.71
N ILE A 351 12.32 -6.84 36.58
CA ILE A 351 12.15 -5.38 36.45
C ILE A 351 11.14 -4.86 37.50
N ALA A 352 10.00 -5.55 37.66
CA ALA A 352 8.99 -5.17 38.64
C ALA A 352 9.48 -5.26 40.09
N LYS A 353 10.39 -6.20 40.40
CA LYS A 353 11.08 -6.32 41.68
C LYS A 353 12.15 -5.24 41.87
N ALA A 354 12.93 -4.91 40.84
CA ALA A 354 13.92 -3.83 40.92
C ALA A 354 13.27 -2.47 41.26
N PHE A 355 12.06 -2.23 40.75
CA PHE A 355 11.25 -1.06 41.10
C PHE A 355 10.60 -1.12 42.48
N THR A 356 10.59 -2.26 43.18
CA THR A 356 10.22 -2.30 44.61
C THR A 356 11.36 -1.93 45.54
N THR A 357 12.58 -2.34 45.20
CA THR A 357 13.72 -2.24 46.13
C THR A 357 14.33 -0.85 46.18
N LYS A 358 14.22 -0.08 45.09
CA LYS A 358 14.59 1.34 45.06
C LYS A 358 13.39 2.19 45.48
N SER A 359 13.56 3.02 46.50
CA SER A 359 12.53 3.94 46.98
C SER A 359 12.03 4.81 45.82
N PHE A 360 10.71 5.00 45.73
CA PHE A 360 10.04 5.78 44.67
C PHE A 360 10.55 7.23 44.56
N ALA A 361 11.20 7.76 45.61
CA ALA A 361 11.80 9.09 45.63
C ALA A 361 13.02 9.26 44.70
N ASP A 362 13.67 8.17 44.28
CA ASP A 362 14.88 8.24 43.44
C ASP A 362 14.56 8.32 41.92
N PHE A 363 13.27 8.27 41.55
CA PHE A 363 12.81 8.19 40.15
C PHE A 363 11.92 9.37 39.70
N ILE A 364 11.55 10.28 40.60
CA ILE A 364 10.93 11.58 40.29
C ILE A 364 12.06 12.59 40.11
#